data_AF-A0A1G2ZNA8-F1
#
_entry.id   AF-A0A1G2ZNA8-F1
#
_cell.length_a   1.000
_cell.length_b   1.000
_cell.length_c   1.000
_cell.angle_alpha   90.00
_cell.angle_beta   90.00
_cell.angle_gamma   90.00
#
_symmetry.space_group_name_H-M   'P 1'
#
loop_
_entity.id
_entity.type
_entity.pdbx_description
1 polymer ?
#
loop_
_entity_poly.entity_id
_entity_poly.type
_entity_poly.pdbx_seq_one_letter_code
_entity_poly.pdbx_strand_id
1 'polypeptide(L)'
;MIIRPTIRKVKSSGQLNIPEGFVLVVDTREQSALFLSKPPKGLLFVRDTLIAGDYSVKGFEDSIAIERKGLNDFYGSIGNGRERFKRELLRLKGYSWAALVIEATEEHVISANTMYSAMHPESIKGTLVSICIRYRLPIYFAKDRDAAQNWILRHLVKCFLLKRGGEL
;
A
#
# COMPACT_ATOMS: atom_id res chain seq x y z
N MET A 1 13.83 7.93 27.44
CA MET A 1 13.46 8.95 26.43
C MET A 1 11.94 8.89 26.26
N ILE A 2 11.21 9.87 26.81
CA ILE A 2 9.74 9.83 26.88
C ILE A 2 9.19 10.43 25.59
N ILE A 3 8.55 9.61 24.75
CA ILE A 3 7.76 10.11 23.63
C ILE A 3 6.52 10.77 24.24
N ARG A 4 6.41 12.10 24.15
CA ARG A 4 5.17 12.82 24.47
C ARG A 4 4.37 13.00 23.18
N PRO A 5 3.40 12.13 22.86
CA PRO A 5 2.52 12.40 21.73
C PRO A 5 1.73 13.67 22.07
N THR A 6 2.00 14.74 21.33
CA THR A 6 1.13 15.93 21.40
C THR A 6 -0.08 15.61 20.54
N ILE A 7 -1.08 14.95 21.13
CA ILE A 7 -2.36 14.71 20.46
C ILE A 7 -3.08 16.05 20.37
N ARG A 8 -2.89 16.77 19.27
CA ARG A 8 -3.78 17.88 18.92
C ARG A 8 -5.13 17.28 18.52
N LYS A 9 -6.20 17.65 19.23
CA LYS A 9 -7.57 17.39 18.79
C LYS A 9 -7.77 18.04 17.41
N VAL A 10 -8.00 17.23 16.39
CA VAL A 10 -8.50 17.73 15.10
C VAL A 10 -10.03 17.64 15.15
N LYS A 11 -10.69 18.80 15.25
CA LYS A 11 -12.05 18.93 14.73
C LYS A 11 -11.91 19.01 13.20
N SER A 12 -12.36 18.00 12.46
CA SER A 12 -12.66 18.18 11.04
C SER A 12 -13.70 17.17 10.57
N SER A 13 -14.70 17.69 9.88
CA SER A 13 -15.81 17.04 9.20
C SER A 13 -15.37 15.91 8.26
N GLY A 14 -15.20 14.68 8.75
CA GLY A 14 -15.21 13.40 8.01
C GLY A 14 -14.23 13.16 6.84
N GLN A 15 -13.63 14.20 6.28
CA GLN A 15 -12.95 14.18 4.98
C GLN A 15 -11.46 14.50 5.18
N LEU A 16 -10.61 13.75 4.49
CA LEU A 16 -9.16 13.91 4.56
C LEU A 16 -8.75 15.25 3.93
N ASN A 17 -7.96 16.05 4.64
CA ASN A 17 -7.36 17.26 4.10
C ASN A 17 -6.13 16.89 3.26
N ILE A 18 -6.16 17.21 1.96
CA ILE A 18 -5.05 16.96 1.02
C ILE A 18 -4.14 18.20 1.04
N PRO A 19 -2.86 18.06 1.44
CA PRO A 19 -1.98 19.21 1.57
C PRO A 19 -1.56 19.77 0.21
N GLU A 20 -1.26 21.06 0.18
CA GLU A 20 -0.76 21.74 -1.02
C GLU A 20 0.53 21.09 -1.54
N GLY A 21 0.60 20.92 -2.86
CA GLY A 21 1.72 20.26 -3.54
C GLY A 21 1.70 18.73 -3.49
N PHE A 22 0.72 18.11 -2.82
CA PHE A 22 0.55 16.66 -2.91
C PHE A 22 -0.04 16.27 -4.27
N VAL A 23 0.69 15.43 -5.00
CA VAL A 23 0.24 14.81 -6.25
C VAL A 23 0.46 13.31 -6.13
N LEU A 24 -0.62 12.55 -6.26
CA LEU A 24 -0.57 11.08 -6.31
C LEU A 24 0.03 10.64 -7.64
N VAL A 25 0.98 9.71 -7.62
CA VAL A 25 1.45 9.03 -8.82
C VAL A 25 0.81 7.64 -8.84
N VAL A 26 0.18 7.31 -9.97
CA VAL A 26 -0.43 5.99 -10.22
C VAL A 26 0.39 5.29 -11.29
N ASP A 27 0.84 4.07 -11.01
CA ASP A 27 1.63 3.32 -11.97
C ASP A 27 0.84 3.09 -13.27
N THR A 28 1.49 3.30 -14.42
CA THR A 28 0.86 3.15 -15.73
C THR A 28 0.37 1.73 -16.03
N ARG A 29 0.95 0.70 -15.38
CA ARG A 29 0.62 -0.72 -15.58
C ARG A 29 -0.55 -1.18 -14.69
N GLU A 30 -0.92 -0.42 -13.67
CA GLU A 30 -2.10 -0.72 -12.84
C GLU A 30 -3.37 -0.47 -13.66
N GLN A 31 -3.98 -1.56 -14.11
CA GLN A 31 -5.16 -1.58 -14.96
C GLN A 31 -6.43 -1.27 -14.17
N SER A 32 -6.49 -1.68 -12.89
CA SER A 32 -7.65 -1.50 -12.01
C SER A 32 -7.40 -0.38 -10.99
N ALA A 33 -6.78 0.71 -11.44
CA ALA A 33 -6.38 1.82 -10.58
C ALA A 33 -7.56 2.41 -9.81
N LEU A 34 -7.38 2.53 -8.49
CA LEU A 34 -8.44 2.94 -7.55
C LEU A 34 -8.92 4.39 -7.75
N PHE A 35 -8.09 5.26 -8.31
CA PHE A 35 -8.33 6.71 -8.32
C PHE A 35 -8.80 7.25 -9.68
N LEU A 36 -8.88 6.43 -10.74
CA LEU A 36 -9.28 6.91 -12.06
C LEU A 36 -10.78 7.15 -12.20
N SER A 37 -11.60 6.24 -11.67
CA SER A 37 -13.05 6.28 -11.90
C SER A 37 -13.78 7.19 -10.91
N LYS A 38 -13.31 7.25 -9.67
CA LYS A 38 -13.90 8.04 -8.58
C LYS A 38 -12.82 8.65 -7.68
N PRO A 39 -12.04 9.63 -8.17
CA PRO A 39 -11.04 10.30 -7.33
C PRO A 39 -11.72 11.08 -6.20
N PRO A 40 -11.17 11.09 -4.98
CA PRO A 40 -11.59 11.99 -3.92
C PRO A 40 -11.53 13.45 -4.38
N LYS A 41 -12.50 14.26 -3.95
CA LYS A 41 -12.58 15.68 -4.32
C LYS A 41 -11.28 16.42 -3.97
N GLY A 42 -10.73 17.13 -4.95
CA GLY A 42 -9.50 17.91 -4.78
C GLY A 42 -8.20 17.11 -4.88
N LEU A 43 -8.26 15.80 -5.10
CA LEU A 43 -7.07 14.99 -5.36
C LEU A 43 -6.50 15.28 -6.75
N LEU A 44 -5.25 15.72 -6.79
CA LEU A 44 -4.45 15.74 -8.00
C LEU A 44 -3.70 14.42 -8.15
N PHE A 45 -3.68 13.87 -9.36
CA PHE A 45 -2.89 12.69 -9.67
C PHE A 45 -2.33 12.72 -11.10
N VAL A 46 -1.26 11.96 -11.31
CA VAL A 46 -0.66 11.70 -12.62
C VAL A 46 -0.48 10.19 -12.80
N ARG A 47 -0.45 9.73 -14.06
CA ARG A 47 -0.01 8.37 -14.39
C ARG A 47 1.44 8.41 -14.86
N ASP A 48 2.29 7.59 -14.24
CA ASP A 48 3.71 7.48 -14.60
C ASP A 48 4.19 6.04 -14.35
N THR A 49 5.32 5.64 -14.94
CA THR A 49 5.91 4.33 -14.64
C THR A 49 6.73 4.42 -13.36
N LEU A 50 6.38 3.60 -12.36
CA LEU A 50 7.12 3.47 -11.12
C LEU A 50 8.17 2.34 -11.23
N ILE A 51 9.30 2.52 -10.55
CA ILE A 51 10.32 1.45 -10.45
C ILE A 51 9.77 0.28 -9.62
N ALA A 52 9.00 0.59 -8.57
CA ALA A 52 8.32 -0.37 -7.71
C ALA A 52 7.04 0.24 -7.09
N GLY A 53 6.04 -0.62 -6.83
CA GLY A 53 4.73 -0.22 -6.31
C GLY A 53 3.75 0.24 -7.39
N ASP A 54 2.49 0.37 -6.99
CA ASP A 54 1.38 0.82 -7.85
C ASP A 54 0.99 2.28 -7.59
N TYR A 55 1.31 2.79 -6.40
CA TYR A 55 1.01 4.17 -5.99
C TYR A 55 2.19 4.80 -5.30
N SER A 56 2.43 6.09 -5.58
CA SER A 56 3.49 6.88 -4.96
C SER A 56 3.11 8.36 -4.87
N VAL A 57 4.06 9.21 -4.48
CA VAL A 57 3.92 10.67 -4.38
C VAL A 57 4.92 11.33 -5.33
N LYS A 58 4.46 12.33 -6.09
CA LYS A 58 5.31 13.05 -7.03
C LYS A 58 6.50 13.70 -6.31
N GLY A 59 7.71 13.49 -6.83
CA GLY A 59 8.97 13.94 -6.25
C GLY A 59 9.56 12.98 -5.20
N PHE A 60 8.86 11.90 -4.85
CA PHE A 60 9.31 10.87 -3.90
C PHE A 60 9.07 9.45 -4.45
N GLU A 61 9.03 9.29 -5.78
CA GLU A 61 8.70 8.02 -6.47
C GLU A 61 9.66 6.86 -6.16
N ASP A 62 10.88 7.19 -5.77
CA ASP A 62 11.97 6.26 -5.43
C ASP A 62 12.11 5.99 -3.92
N SER A 63 11.30 6.65 -3.08
CA SER A 63 11.44 6.58 -1.61
C SER A 63 10.13 6.36 -0.87
N ILE A 64 8.97 6.56 -1.50
CA ILE A 64 7.66 6.25 -0.94
C ILE A 64 6.88 5.43 -1.97
N ALA A 65 6.34 4.27 -1.60
CA ALA A 65 5.48 3.51 -2.50
C ALA A 65 4.47 2.62 -1.78
N ILE A 66 3.36 2.32 -2.44
CA ILE A 66 2.43 1.28 -2.01
C ILE A 66 2.23 0.31 -3.16
N GLU A 67 2.48 -0.96 -2.89
CA GLU A 67 2.06 -2.09 -3.74
C GLU A 67 0.63 -2.46 -3.37
N ARG A 68 -0.26 -2.58 -4.35
CA ARG A 68 -1.62 -3.08 -4.18
C ARG A 68 -1.75 -4.40 -4.91
N LYS A 69 -2.39 -5.37 -4.28
CA LYS A 69 -2.61 -6.68 -4.88
C LYS A 69 -4.02 -7.17 -4.62
N GLY A 70 -4.71 -7.62 -5.67
CA GLY A 70 -5.95 -8.36 -5.53
C GLY A 70 -5.71 -9.72 -4.88
N LEU A 71 -6.76 -10.36 -4.35
CA LEU A 71 -6.64 -11.66 -3.70
C LEU A 71 -6.01 -12.74 -4.60
N ASN A 72 -6.49 -12.85 -5.85
CA ASN A 72 -5.98 -13.83 -6.81
C ASN A 72 -4.53 -13.53 -7.23
N ASP A 73 -4.21 -12.26 -7.46
CA ASP A 73 -2.85 -11.84 -7.79
C ASP A 73 -1.89 -12.10 -6.62
N PHE A 74 -2.36 -11.97 -5.38
CA PHE A 74 -1.59 -12.29 -4.19
C PHE A 74 -1.28 -13.78 -4.13
N TYR A 75 -2.27 -14.66 -4.29
CA TYR A 75 -2.04 -16.11 -4.35
C TYR A 75 -1.09 -16.48 -5.49
N GLY A 76 -1.29 -15.92 -6.68
CA GLY A 76 -0.38 -16.10 -7.81
C GLY A 76 1.05 -15.65 -7.49
N SER A 77 1.21 -14.54 -6.77
CA SER A 77 2.51 -13.98 -6.37
C SER A 77 3.22 -14.78 -5.30
N ILE A 78 2.51 -15.44 -4.37
CA ILE A 78 3.15 -16.26 -3.32
C ILE A 78 3.34 -17.73 -3.73
N GLY A 79 2.64 -18.17 -4.78
CA GLY A 79 2.82 -19.44 -5.49
C GLY A 79 3.79 -19.32 -6.67
N ASN A 80 3.29 -19.44 -7.89
CA ASN A 80 4.11 -19.51 -9.11
C ASN A 80 4.94 -18.24 -9.38
N GLY A 81 4.46 -17.08 -8.95
CA GLY A 81 5.11 -15.77 -9.13
C GLY A 81 6.14 -15.42 -8.06
N ARG A 82 6.45 -16.33 -7.13
CA ARG A 82 7.21 -16.04 -5.90
C ARG A 82 8.56 -15.36 -6.12
N GLU A 83 9.35 -15.82 -7.08
CA GLU A 83 10.68 -15.22 -7.32
C GLU A 83 10.58 -13.81 -7.91
N ARG A 84 9.56 -13.54 -8.72
CA ARG A 84 9.27 -12.19 -9.20
C ARG A 84 8.84 -11.29 -8.04
N PHE A 85 7.89 -11.75 -7.24
CA PHE A 85 7.36 -10.97 -6.13
C PHE A 85 8.44 -10.65 -5.08
N LYS A 86 9.35 -11.61 -4.79
CA LYS A 86 10.52 -11.35 -3.95
C LYS A 86 11.38 -10.19 -4.45
N ARG A 87 11.61 -10.08 -5.76
CA ARG A 87 12.37 -8.96 -6.35
C ARG A 87 11.64 -7.62 -6.17
N GLU A 88 10.33 -7.61 -6.32
CA GLU A 88 9.49 -6.44 -6.07
C GLU A 88 9.59 -6.00 -4.59
N LEU A 89 9.44 -6.95 -3.65
CA LEU A 89 9.60 -6.70 -2.21
C LEU A 89 11.01 -6.22 -1.83
N LEU A 90 12.06 -6.74 -2.47
CA LEU A 90 13.45 -6.30 -2.22
C LEU A 90 13.68 -4.85 -2.65
N ARG A 91 13.05 -4.40 -3.76
CA ARG A 91 13.12 -3.00 -4.17
C ARG A 91 12.40 -2.11 -3.16
N LEU A 92 11.17 -2.47 -2.80
CA LEU A 92 10.34 -1.71 -1.84
C LEU A 92 10.99 -1.64 -0.44
N LYS A 93 11.73 -2.67 -0.02
CA LYS A 93 12.49 -2.66 1.23
C LYS A 93 13.50 -1.50 1.31
N GLY A 94 14.01 -1.02 0.17
CA GLY A 94 14.99 0.07 0.12
C GLY A 94 14.37 1.47 0.25
N TYR A 95 13.05 1.58 0.22
CA TYR A 95 12.34 2.85 0.27
C TYR A 95 12.29 3.37 1.71
N SER A 96 12.25 4.70 1.90
CA SER A 96 12.01 5.31 3.21
C SER A 96 10.73 4.79 3.85
N TRP A 97 9.69 4.61 3.04
CA TRP A 97 8.47 3.95 3.48
C TRP A 97 7.79 3.22 2.33
N ALA A 98 7.43 1.96 2.56
CA ALA A 98 6.61 1.21 1.63
C ALA A 98 5.62 0.31 2.36
N ALA A 99 4.52 -0.02 1.73
CA ALA A 99 3.53 -0.96 2.26
C ALA A 99 2.90 -1.83 1.17
N LEU A 100 2.34 -2.95 1.60
CA LEU A 100 1.53 -3.85 0.77
C LEU A 100 0.06 -3.73 1.18
N VAL A 101 -0.81 -3.45 0.22
CA VAL A 101 -2.27 -3.51 0.40
C VAL A 101 -2.80 -4.74 -0.31
N ILE A 102 -3.51 -5.60 0.42
CA ILE A 102 -4.20 -6.76 -0.15
C ILE A 102 -5.70 -6.46 -0.14
N GLU A 103 -6.35 -6.49 -1.30
CA GLU A 103 -7.79 -6.24 -1.44
C GLU A 103 -8.61 -7.49 -1.09
N ALA A 104 -8.53 -7.87 0.18
CA ALA A 104 -9.35 -8.86 0.86
C ALA A 104 -9.23 -8.67 2.37
N THR A 105 -10.15 -9.24 3.14
CA THR A 105 -9.96 -9.39 4.59
C THR A 105 -8.87 -10.43 4.88
N GLU A 106 -8.18 -10.30 6.01
CA GLU A 106 -7.15 -11.27 6.42
C GLU A 106 -7.73 -12.69 6.53
N GLU A 107 -8.93 -12.82 7.08
CA GLU A 107 -9.66 -14.08 7.16
C GLU A 107 -9.81 -14.72 5.77
N HIS A 108 -10.19 -13.94 4.75
CA HIS A 108 -10.35 -14.45 3.38
C HIS A 108 -9.01 -14.79 2.71
N VAL A 109 -7.93 -14.08 3.07
CA VAL A 109 -6.57 -14.41 2.61
C VAL A 109 -6.06 -15.72 3.24
N ILE A 110 -6.43 -16.00 4.49
CA ILE A 110 -5.97 -17.19 5.21
C ILE A 110 -6.86 -18.42 4.91
N SER A 111 -8.15 -18.21 4.67
CA SER A 111 -9.14 -19.28 4.46
C SER A 111 -9.08 -19.95 3.08
N ALA A 112 -7.94 -19.83 2.37
CA ALA A 112 -7.68 -20.20 0.97
C ALA A 112 -8.12 -21.61 0.51
N ASN A 113 -8.61 -22.46 1.42
CA ASN A 113 -8.93 -23.87 1.22
C ASN A 113 -10.22 -24.16 0.44
N THR A 114 -10.81 -23.21 -0.31
CA THR A 114 -12.10 -23.50 -0.99
C THR A 114 -12.22 -23.10 -2.46
N MET A 115 -11.44 -22.15 -3.03
CA MET A 115 -11.59 -21.82 -4.46
C MET A 115 -10.36 -21.31 -5.24
N TYR A 116 -9.30 -20.78 -4.59
CA TYR A 116 -8.29 -19.97 -5.31
C TYR A 116 -6.84 -20.46 -5.20
N SER A 117 -6.50 -21.33 -4.24
CA SER A 117 -5.18 -21.95 -4.18
C SER A 117 -5.20 -23.25 -3.38
N ALA A 118 -4.36 -24.22 -3.75
CA ALA A 118 -4.10 -25.41 -2.93
C ALA A 118 -3.11 -25.14 -1.77
N MET A 119 -2.85 -23.86 -1.42
CA MET A 119 -1.86 -23.51 -0.40
C MET A 119 -2.43 -23.72 1.00
N HIS A 120 -1.63 -24.37 1.85
CA HIS A 120 -1.97 -24.55 3.24
C HIS A 120 -2.03 -23.20 3.99
N PRO A 121 -3.04 -22.94 4.84
CA PRO A 121 -3.19 -21.68 5.58
C PRO A 121 -1.93 -21.25 6.35
N GLU A 122 -1.23 -22.19 7.00
CA GLU A 122 0.01 -21.88 7.72
C GLU A 122 1.15 -21.41 6.80
N SER A 123 1.20 -21.88 5.56
CA SER A 123 2.18 -21.39 4.58
C SER A 123 1.88 -19.95 4.15
N ILE A 124 0.60 -19.58 4.08
CA ILE A 124 0.16 -18.21 3.78
C ILE A 124 0.52 -17.30 4.95
N LYS A 125 0.17 -17.68 6.18
CA LYS A 125 0.54 -16.94 7.40
C LYS A 125 2.05 -16.74 7.50
N GLY A 126 2.85 -17.79 7.31
CA GLY A 126 4.31 -17.69 7.29
C GLY A 126 4.84 -16.74 6.22
N THR A 127 4.20 -16.68 5.06
CA THR A 127 4.55 -15.74 3.99
C THR A 127 4.21 -14.30 4.39
N LEU A 128 3.02 -14.03 4.94
CA LEU A 128 2.62 -12.72 5.45
C LEU A 128 3.59 -12.22 6.54
N VAL A 129 3.92 -13.07 7.52
CA VAL A 129 4.91 -12.77 8.57
C VAL A 129 6.27 -12.46 7.95
N SER A 130 6.71 -13.24 6.97
CA SER A 130 7.97 -12.99 6.27
C SER A 130 7.98 -11.65 5.52
N ILE A 131 6.87 -11.26 4.89
CA ILE A 131 6.72 -9.96 4.22
C ILE A 131 6.94 -8.83 5.23
N CYS A 132 6.19 -8.87 6.35
CA CYS A 132 6.30 -7.89 7.43
C CYS A 132 7.72 -7.78 8.00
N ILE A 133 8.34 -8.90 8.34
CA ILE A 133 9.60 -8.91 9.11
C ILE A 133 10.82 -8.77 8.20
N ARG A 134 10.95 -9.58 7.15
CA ARG A 134 12.18 -9.63 6.33
C ARG A 134 12.29 -8.44 5.39
N TYR A 135 11.15 -7.99 4.87
CA TYR A 135 11.09 -6.89 3.91
C TYR A 135 10.68 -5.58 4.56
N ARG A 136 10.26 -5.59 5.84
CA ARG A 136 9.83 -4.39 6.58
C ARG A 136 8.65 -3.67 5.93
N LEU A 137 7.79 -4.43 5.25
CA LEU A 137 6.58 -3.91 4.62
C LEU A 137 5.38 -4.16 5.52
N PRO A 138 4.74 -3.13 6.11
CA PRO A 138 3.43 -3.26 6.69
C PRO A 138 2.44 -3.80 5.66
N ILE A 139 1.51 -4.64 6.12
CA ILE A 139 0.44 -5.18 5.31
C ILE A 139 -0.88 -4.60 5.78
N TYR A 140 -1.69 -4.12 4.84
CA TYR A 140 -3.07 -3.73 5.10
C TYR A 140 -4.04 -4.61 4.30
N PHE A 141 -5.01 -5.18 5.01
CA PHE A 141 -6.08 -5.98 4.45
C PHE A 141 -7.30 -5.09 4.23
N ALA A 142 -7.57 -4.74 2.97
CA ALA A 142 -8.68 -3.91 2.59
C ALA A 142 -9.90 -4.78 2.26
N LYS A 143 -10.98 -4.64 3.03
CA LYS A 143 -12.24 -5.37 2.81
C LYS A 143 -12.88 -5.08 1.45
N ASP A 144 -12.61 -3.92 0.86
CA ASP A 144 -13.15 -3.44 -0.40
C ASP A 144 -12.24 -2.36 -1.00
N ARG A 145 -12.56 -1.94 -2.23
CA ARG A 145 -11.82 -0.92 -2.98
C ARG A 145 -11.82 0.44 -2.28
N ASP A 146 -12.91 0.81 -1.62
CA ASP A 146 -13.04 2.10 -0.94
C ASP A 146 -12.14 2.15 0.30
N ALA A 147 -12.05 1.04 1.05
CA ALA A 147 -11.12 0.89 2.16
C ALA A 147 -9.66 0.96 1.68
N ALA A 148 -9.33 0.30 0.57
CA ALA A 148 -8.00 0.39 -0.03
C ALA A 148 -7.66 1.83 -0.43
N GLN A 149 -8.59 2.50 -1.15
CA GLN A 149 -8.42 3.88 -1.61
C GLN A 149 -8.21 4.84 -0.44
N ASN A 150 -9.03 4.72 0.61
CA ASN A 150 -8.94 5.56 1.80
C ASN A 150 -7.62 5.35 2.54
N TRP A 151 -7.23 4.08 2.73
CA TRP A 151 -6.01 3.74 3.44
C TRP A 151 -4.77 4.23 2.68
N ILE A 152 -4.69 3.96 1.38
CA ILE A 152 -3.60 4.39 0.49
C ILE A 152 -3.42 5.91 0.56
N LEU A 153 -4.50 6.65 0.34
CA LEU A 153 -4.42 8.10 0.30
C LEU A 153 -3.97 8.70 1.64
N ARG A 154 -4.52 8.20 2.76
CA ARG A 154 -4.12 8.67 4.10
C ARG A 154 -2.64 8.44 4.38
N HIS A 155 -2.12 7.27 4.00
CA HIS A 155 -0.73 6.93 4.25
C HIS A 155 0.22 7.75 3.37
N LEU A 156 -0.08 7.87 2.08
CA LEU A 156 0.75 8.69 1.17
C LEU A 156 0.74 10.17 1.57
N VAL A 157 -0.40 10.73 1.97
CA VAL A 157 -0.48 12.10 2.49
C VAL A 157 0.37 12.26 3.75
N LYS A 158 0.31 11.31 4.69
CA LYS A 158 1.14 11.37 5.90
C LYS A 158 2.62 11.25 5.58
N CYS A 159 3.01 10.33 4.69
CA CYS A 159 4.39 10.15 4.27
C CYS A 159 4.93 11.41 3.57
N PHE A 160 4.14 12.03 2.69
CA PHE A 160 4.48 13.29 2.05
C PHE A 160 4.80 14.40 3.07
N LEU A 161 3.93 14.57 4.07
CA LEU A 161 4.13 15.58 5.12
C LEU A 161 5.40 15.31 5.94
N LEU A 162 5.63 14.07 6.34
CA LEU A 162 6.83 13.69 7.10
C LEU A 162 8.10 13.84 6.27
N LYS A 163 8.07 13.43 5.00
CA LYS A 163 9.22 13.52 4.09
C LYS A 163 9.62 14.97 3.84
N ARG A 164 8.64 15.86 3.63
CA ARG A 164 8.89 17.32 3.54
C ARG A 164 9.41 17.92 4.85
N GLY A 165 9.05 17.35 5.99
CA GLY A 165 9.55 17.74 7.31
C GLY A 165 10.92 17.16 7.68
N GLY A 166 11.50 16.28 6.85
CA GLY A 166 12.77 15.59 7.14
C GLY A 166 12.66 14.48 8.19
N GLU A 167 11.46 13.95 8.44
CA GLU A 167 11.18 12.92 9.45
C GLU A 167 11.11 11.49 8.87
N LEU A 168 11.39 11.32 7.57
CA LEU A 168 11.28 10.05 6.83
C LEU A 168 12.42 9.83 5.83
#